data_AF-A0A534VV82-F1
#
_entry.id   AF-A0A534VV82-F1
#
_cell.length_a   1.000
_cell.length_b   1.000
_cell.length_c   1.000
_cell.angle_alpha   90.00
_cell.angle_beta   90.00
_cell.angle_gamma   90.00
#
_symmetry.space_group_name_H-M   'P 1'
#
loop_
_entity.id
_entity.type
_entity.pdbx_description
1 polymer ?
#
loop_
_entity_poly.entity_id
_entity_poly.type
_entity_poly.pdbx_seq_one_letter_code
_entity_poly.pdbx_strand_id
1 'polypeptide(L)'
;MPGDLPDMVTQAAWARDAILAGVGRLAARMPVAVSVPTLPLPPASFTPGWVASELATDLRHLVAELAAGLVRTPGVRLVDAQRLDGLSPLGTRLDVRSYLTTGFPYRRAHAAALAELLVRLLVPPAPKKALITDLDDTLWRGVLGESTGVSWDLDHKSHAHALYQQLLAGLAEAGVLIGVVCKADRETVEAGLAAEGLFVPRERLFPVEAHWAPKSVSVERILRAWNLGADGVVFVDDSAAELAEVAAVHPDVTGVRFPTGDDGGVYAVLEELRDLFGKPVLSAEDALRARTVGGAPPDLPPLTSGAERQDAFLSRAEQELVVLPVAVVGDPRPLELVNKTNQFNLNGRRYTEGEWRALLGREGAFAVLLAYRDRYGPLGKVSVVAGRLAGRCLRVDTWVLSCRAFSRRIEWATLDFLFDRLKIGDLAFAYAPTPKNHLVADFLRSLADEEPGTEARVTAERFAARKPPLFVRCHTGESA
;
A
#
# COMPACT_ATOMS: atom_id res chain seq x y z
N MET A 1 -44.44 26.58 1.27
CA MET A 1 -44.67 28.06 1.28
C MET A 1 -43.45 28.73 1.89
N PRO A 2 -43.20 30.04 1.69
CA PRO A 2 -42.07 30.74 2.32
C PRO A 2 -42.01 30.61 3.86
N GLY A 3 -43.13 30.31 4.52
CA GLY A 3 -43.21 30.04 5.95
C GLY A 3 -42.64 28.69 6.41
N ASP A 4 -42.42 27.73 5.49
CA ASP A 4 -41.93 26.38 5.84
C ASP A 4 -40.39 26.28 5.71
N LEU A 5 -39.70 27.34 5.27
CA LEU A 5 -38.25 27.31 5.04
C LEU A 5 -37.44 27.05 6.32
N PRO A 6 -37.78 27.67 7.48
CA PRO A 6 -37.10 27.34 8.76
C PRO A 6 -37.36 25.89 9.21
N ASP A 7 -38.53 25.35 8.89
CA ASP A 7 -38.89 23.95 9.18
C ASP A 7 -38.05 22.99 8.32
N MET A 8 -37.80 23.31 7.04
CA MET A 8 -36.92 22.50 6.18
C MET A 8 -35.49 22.38 6.72
N VAL A 9 -34.89 23.48 7.18
CA VAL A 9 -33.53 23.45 7.76
C VAL A 9 -33.51 22.65 9.06
N THR A 10 -34.53 22.84 9.91
CA THR A 10 -34.67 22.10 11.17
C THR A 10 -34.80 20.59 10.93
N GLN A 11 -35.64 20.19 9.97
CA GLN A 11 -35.80 18.79 9.58
C GLN A 11 -34.52 18.21 8.99
N ALA A 12 -33.80 18.97 8.16
CA ALA A 12 -32.52 18.53 7.61
C ALA A 12 -31.45 18.34 8.71
N ALA A 13 -31.45 19.20 9.74
CA ALA A 13 -30.56 19.05 10.89
C ALA A 13 -30.88 17.77 11.69
N TRP A 14 -32.16 17.50 11.96
CA TRP A 14 -32.58 16.24 12.60
C TRP A 14 -32.24 15.02 11.77
N ALA A 15 -32.44 15.07 10.45
CA ALA A 15 -32.07 13.99 9.55
C ALA A 15 -30.56 13.74 9.56
N ARG A 16 -29.73 14.79 9.57
CA ARG A 16 -28.27 14.70 9.71
C ARG A 16 -27.89 13.96 10.99
N ASP A 17 -28.47 14.32 12.13
CA ASP A 17 -28.15 13.69 13.42
C ASP A 17 -28.59 12.21 13.44
N ALA A 18 -29.78 11.93 12.93
CA ALA A 18 -30.31 10.57 12.83
C ALA A 18 -29.45 9.68 11.91
N ILE A 19 -29.00 10.20 10.76
CA ILE A 19 -28.12 9.50 9.83
C ILE A 19 -26.77 9.21 10.49
N LEU A 20 -26.13 10.19 11.14
CA LEU A 20 -24.86 9.98 11.83
C LEU A 20 -24.99 8.88 12.90
N ALA A 21 -26.02 8.95 13.74
CA ALA A 21 -26.26 7.94 14.78
C ALA A 21 -26.54 6.55 14.18
N GLY A 22 -27.34 6.48 13.11
CA GLY A 22 -27.67 5.23 12.42
C GLY A 22 -26.47 4.57 11.76
N VAL A 23 -25.70 5.35 10.99
CA VAL A 23 -24.48 4.89 10.33
C VAL A 23 -23.43 4.49 11.36
N GLY A 24 -23.26 5.24 12.45
CA GLY A 24 -22.33 4.90 13.52
C GLY A 24 -22.61 3.54 14.16
N ARG A 25 -23.89 3.21 14.42
CA ARG A 25 -24.27 1.87 14.92
C ARG A 25 -23.95 0.75 13.94
N LEU A 26 -24.09 1.00 12.64
CA LEU A 26 -23.76 0.03 11.60
C LEU A 26 -22.24 -0.14 11.45
N ALA A 27 -21.51 0.98 11.43
CA ALA A 27 -20.05 1.04 11.27
C ALA A 27 -19.29 0.34 12.41
N ALA A 28 -19.87 0.31 13.61
CA ALA A 28 -19.36 -0.47 14.73
C ALA A 28 -19.33 -1.99 14.49
N ARG A 29 -20.10 -2.49 13.50
CA ARG A 29 -20.26 -3.93 13.23
C ARG A 29 -19.62 -4.35 11.91
N MET A 30 -19.54 -3.46 10.93
CA MET A 30 -19.02 -3.73 9.59
C MET A 30 -18.54 -2.45 8.89
N PRO A 31 -17.66 -2.52 7.89
CA PRO A 31 -17.33 -1.38 7.05
C PRO A 31 -18.55 -0.82 6.33
N VAL A 32 -18.71 0.50 6.30
CA VAL A 32 -19.84 1.17 5.62
C VAL A 32 -19.32 2.18 4.62
N ALA A 33 -19.69 2.03 3.34
CA ALA A 33 -19.47 3.06 2.33
C ALA A 33 -20.72 3.93 2.22
N VAL A 34 -20.53 5.25 2.24
CA VAL A 34 -21.63 6.23 2.23
C VAL A 34 -21.32 7.33 1.23
N SER A 35 -22.36 7.96 0.67
CA SER A 35 -22.28 9.22 -0.05
C SER A 35 -23.23 10.22 0.59
N VAL A 36 -22.85 11.49 0.62
CA VAL A 36 -23.77 12.60 0.96
C VAL A 36 -24.76 12.84 -0.17
N PRO A 37 -25.84 13.64 0.02
CA PRO A 37 -26.75 13.98 -1.06
C PRO A 37 -26.01 14.51 -2.30
N THR A 38 -26.25 13.88 -3.46
CA THR A 38 -25.49 14.13 -4.69
C THR A 38 -26.22 15.01 -5.70
N LEU A 39 -27.52 15.27 -5.50
CA LEU A 39 -28.38 16.00 -6.42
C LEU A 39 -28.30 17.52 -6.16
N PRO A 40 -28.55 18.34 -7.19
CA PRO A 40 -28.75 19.77 -6.97
C PRO A 40 -29.94 20.00 -6.05
N LEU A 41 -29.87 21.05 -5.24
CA LEU A 41 -31.00 21.48 -4.42
C LEU A 41 -32.20 21.83 -5.32
N PRO A 42 -33.44 21.45 -4.95
CA PRO A 42 -34.61 21.89 -5.67
C PRO A 42 -34.75 23.42 -5.60
N PRO A 43 -35.44 24.06 -6.57
CA PRO A 43 -35.72 25.49 -6.56
C PRO A 43 -36.80 25.83 -5.51
N ALA A 44 -36.48 25.63 -4.23
CA ALA A 44 -37.38 25.80 -3.09
C ALA A 44 -37.35 27.22 -2.50
N SER A 45 -36.38 28.04 -2.93
CA SER A 45 -36.23 29.43 -2.50
C SER A 45 -36.79 30.39 -3.55
N PHE A 46 -37.26 31.55 -3.09
CA PHE A 46 -37.65 32.68 -3.95
C PHE A 46 -36.44 33.48 -4.45
N THR A 47 -35.26 33.29 -3.86
CA THR A 47 -34.02 33.93 -4.30
C THR A 47 -33.65 33.46 -5.72
N PRO A 48 -33.37 34.38 -6.66
CA PRO A 48 -32.94 34.01 -8.01
C PRO A 48 -31.66 33.15 -7.98
N GLY A 49 -31.51 32.21 -8.91
CA GLY A 49 -30.43 31.21 -8.89
C GLY A 49 -29.00 31.74 -9.05
N TRP A 50 -28.83 33.01 -9.44
CA TRP A 50 -27.53 33.69 -9.47
C TRP A 50 -27.20 34.45 -8.17
N VAL A 51 -28.11 34.46 -7.19
CA VAL A 51 -27.91 35.03 -5.85
C VAL A 51 -27.92 33.89 -4.84
N ALA A 52 -26.94 33.86 -3.93
CA ALA A 52 -26.92 32.87 -2.86
C ALA A 52 -28.14 33.06 -1.95
N SER A 53 -28.91 31.99 -1.76
CA SER A 53 -30.02 31.97 -0.81
C SER A 53 -29.54 31.51 0.57
N GLU A 54 -30.09 32.09 1.64
CA GLU A 54 -29.88 31.64 3.02
C GLU A 54 -30.21 30.16 3.17
N LEU A 55 -31.43 29.73 2.82
CA LEU A 55 -31.84 28.31 2.84
C LEU A 55 -30.84 27.40 2.12
N ALA A 56 -30.44 27.75 0.90
CA ALA A 56 -29.54 26.90 0.12
C ALA A 56 -28.14 26.82 0.74
N THR A 57 -27.69 27.90 1.38
CA THR A 57 -26.40 27.97 2.07
C THR A 57 -26.44 27.14 3.35
N ASP A 58 -27.51 27.23 4.14
CA ASP A 58 -27.69 26.45 5.36
C ASP A 58 -27.79 24.95 5.08
N LEU A 59 -28.53 24.55 4.04
CA LEU A 59 -28.61 23.15 3.63
C LEU A 59 -27.25 22.61 3.19
N ARG A 60 -26.46 23.40 2.45
CA ARG A 60 -25.09 23.01 2.07
C ARG A 60 -24.17 22.93 3.29
N HIS A 61 -24.32 23.83 4.25
CA HIS A 61 -23.59 23.79 5.51
C HIS A 61 -23.90 22.48 6.27
N LEU A 62 -25.17 22.13 6.43
CA LEU A 62 -25.59 20.87 7.07
C LEU A 62 -25.05 19.63 6.35
N VAL A 63 -25.02 19.63 5.01
CA VAL A 63 -24.42 18.53 4.23
C VAL A 63 -22.91 18.44 4.46
N ALA A 64 -22.21 19.57 4.55
CA ALA A 64 -20.78 19.59 4.89
C ALA A 64 -20.52 19.10 6.33
N GLU A 65 -21.37 19.48 7.29
CA GLU A 65 -21.30 18.97 8.66
C GLU A 65 -21.55 17.46 8.73
N LEU A 66 -22.53 16.96 7.97
CA LEU A 66 -22.79 15.52 7.82
C LEU A 66 -21.57 14.79 7.26
N ALA A 67 -20.98 15.28 6.15
CA ALA A 67 -19.79 14.72 5.55
C ALA A 67 -18.64 14.63 6.57
N ALA A 68 -18.40 15.73 7.29
CA ALA A 68 -17.36 15.82 8.30
C ALA A 68 -17.60 14.84 9.47
N GLY A 69 -18.85 14.69 9.92
CA GLY A 69 -19.22 13.70 10.93
C GLY A 69 -19.02 12.25 10.47
N LEU A 70 -19.41 11.94 9.24
CA LEU A 70 -19.26 10.60 8.64
C LEU A 70 -17.78 10.21 8.51
N VAL A 71 -16.92 11.08 7.98
CA VAL A 71 -15.48 10.79 7.81
C VAL A 71 -14.78 10.55 9.15
N ARG A 72 -15.19 11.24 10.22
CA ARG A 72 -14.62 11.04 11.57
C ARG A 72 -15.12 9.78 12.27
N THR A 73 -16.14 9.11 11.73
CA THR A 73 -16.71 7.91 12.35
C THR A 73 -15.89 6.68 11.96
N PRO A 74 -15.30 5.93 12.92
CA PRO A 74 -14.53 4.73 12.61
C PRO A 74 -15.36 3.70 11.84
N GLY A 75 -14.76 3.08 10.81
CA GLY A 75 -15.43 2.09 9.95
C GLY A 75 -16.28 2.68 8.82
N VAL A 76 -16.47 4.00 8.77
CA VAL A 76 -17.14 4.68 7.67
C VAL A 76 -16.13 5.10 6.59
N ARG A 77 -16.51 4.94 5.32
CA ARG A 77 -15.77 5.41 4.15
C ARG A 77 -16.70 6.28 3.32
N LEU A 78 -16.34 7.55 3.14
CA LEU A 78 -17.18 8.53 2.44
C LEU A 78 -16.74 8.69 0.98
N VAL A 79 -17.69 8.75 0.05
CA VAL A 79 -17.43 9.15 -1.34
C VAL A 79 -16.95 10.59 -1.38
N ASP A 80 -15.79 10.81 -2.00
CA ASP A 80 -15.27 12.15 -2.25
C ASP A 80 -16.14 12.88 -3.28
N ALA A 81 -16.68 14.04 -2.88
CA ALA A 81 -17.61 14.79 -3.71
C ALA A 81 -16.93 15.36 -4.97
N GLN A 82 -15.68 15.79 -4.87
CA GLN A 82 -14.92 16.33 -5.99
C GLN A 82 -14.68 15.25 -7.05
N ARG A 83 -14.31 14.03 -6.64
CA ARG A 83 -14.17 12.89 -7.55
C ARG A 83 -15.49 12.55 -8.24
N LEU A 84 -16.59 12.56 -7.51
CA LEU A 84 -17.92 12.31 -8.09
C LEU A 84 -18.35 13.44 -9.05
N ASP A 85 -18.00 14.69 -8.77
CA ASP A 85 -18.25 15.84 -9.65
C ASP A 85 -17.49 15.71 -10.98
N GLY A 86 -16.25 15.21 -10.95
CA GLY A 86 -15.48 14.93 -12.18
C GLY A 86 -16.08 13.80 -13.03
N LEU A 87 -16.51 12.70 -12.41
CA LEU A 87 -17.09 11.55 -13.12
C LEU A 87 -18.54 11.78 -13.56
N SER A 88 -19.29 12.58 -12.80
CA SER A 88 -20.70 12.85 -13.02
C SER A 88 -21.01 14.28 -12.60
N PRO A 89 -20.87 15.27 -13.51
CA PRO A 89 -21.07 16.68 -13.18
C PRO A 89 -22.46 16.96 -12.60
N LEU A 90 -22.55 17.81 -11.57
CA LEU A 90 -23.77 18.06 -10.79
C LEU A 90 -25.02 18.32 -11.64
N GLY A 91 -24.89 19.14 -12.70
CA GLY A 91 -25.99 19.49 -13.61
C GLY A 91 -26.52 18.33 -14.46
N THR A 92 -25.83 17.19 -14.47
CA THR A 92 -26.18 16.01 -15.29
C THR A 92 -26.82 14.89 -14.50
N ARG A 93 -26.97 15.02 -13.17
CA ARG A 93 -27.33 13.92 -12.28
C ARG A 93 -28.82 13.63 -12.21
N LEU A 94 -29.64 14.69 -12.21
CA LEU A 94 -31.07 14.60 -11.99
C LEU A 94 -31.80 14.14 -13.26
N ASP A 95 -32.62 13.11 -13.11
CA ASP A 95 -33.66 12.72 -14.06
C ASP A 95 -35.02 13.15 -13.50
N VAL A 96 -35.49 14.33 -13.92
CA VAL A 96 -36.75 14.91 -13.45
C VAL A 96 -37.93 14.02 -13.80
N ARG A 97 -37.95 13.44 -15.01
CA ARG A 97 -39.07 12.59 -15.45
C ARG A 97 -39.13 11.33 -14.59
N SER A 98 -38.01 10.65 -14.43
CA SER A 98 -37.92 9.44 -13.61
C SER A 98 -38.27 9.72 -12.15
N TYR A 99 -37.79 10.84 -11.58
CA TYR A 99 -38.13 11.27 -10.22
C TYR A 99 -39.65 11.40 -10.03
N LEU A 100 -40.32 12.14 -10.92
CA LEU A 100 -41.75 12.43 -10.81
C LEU A 100 -42.64 11.22 -11.11
N THR A 101 -42.16 10.24 -11.86
CA THR A 101 -42.97 9.10 -12.31
C THR A 101 -42.73 7.82 -11.51
N THR A 102 -41.49 7.61 -11.03
CA THR A 102 -41.06 6.36 -10.39
C THR A 102 -40.40 6.56 -9.03
N GLY A 103 -40.11 7.81 -8.64
CA GLY A 103 -39.39 8.12 -7.41
C GLY A 103 -37.88 7.87 -7.47
N PHE A 104 -37.33 7.44 -8.61
CA PHE A 104 -35.89 7.28 -8.81
C PHE A 104 -35.29 8.53 -9.48
N PRO A 105 -34.53 9.37 -8.74
CA PRO A 105 -34.15 10.70 -9.22
C PRO A 105 -32.87 10.74 -10.06
N TYR A 106 -32.15 9.63 -10.19
CA TYR A 106 -30.84 9.62 -10.84
C TYR A 106 -30.95 9.30 -12.33
N ARG A 107 -30.18 10.02 -13.15
CA ARG A 107 -29.82 9.51 -14.48
C ARG A 107 -28.97 8.26 -14.32
N ARG A 108 -29.15 7.28 -15.21
CA ARG A 108 -28.42 6.00 -15.17
C ARG A 108 -26.90 6.16 -15.12
N ALA A 109 -26.34 7.10 -15.87
CA ALA A 109 -24.90 7.37 -15.86
C ALA A 109 -24.39 7.83 -14.48
N HIS A 110 -25.14 8.69 -13.79
CA HIS A 110 -24.81 9.12 -12.43
C HIS A 110 -24.92 7.96 -11.44
N ALA A 111 -26.00 7.17 -11.52
CA ALA A 111 -26.19 6.01 -10.66
C ALA A 111 -25.06 4.99 -10.81
N ALA A 112 -24.59 4.75 -12.04
CA ALA A 112 -23.45 3.88 -12.31
C ALA A 112 -22.15 4.42 -11.70
N ALA A 113 -21.83 5.71 -11.92
CA ALA A 113 -20.62 6.34 -11.36
C ALA A 113 -20.62 6.32 -9.83
N LEU A 114 -21.77 6.64 -9.20
CA LEU A 114 -21.91 6.61 -7.75
C LEU A 114 -21.75 5.19 -7.19
N ALA A 115 -22.37 4.19 -7.83
CA ALA A 115 -22.24 2.79 -7.43
C ALA A 115 -20.79 2.29 -7.53
N GLU A 116 -20.08 2.64 -8.61
CA GLU A 116 -18.69 2.27 -8.79
C GLU A 116 -17.80 2.84 -7.67
N LEU A 117 -17.97 4.11 -7.31
CA LEU A 117 -17.22 4.71 -6.20
C LEU A 117 -17.54 4.04 -4.86
N LEU A 118 -18.81 3.74 -4.57
CA LEU A 118 -19.19 3.03 -3.34
C LEU A 118 -18.55 1.64 -3.26
N VAL A 119 -18.51 0.90 -4.38
CA VAL A 119 -17.85 -0.41 -4.44
C VAL A 119 -16.34 -0.27 -4.24
N ARG A 120 -15.69 0.70 -4.90
CA ARG A 120 -14.25 0.98 -4.72
C ARG A 120 -13.91 1.34 -3.27
N LEU A 121 -14.81 2.01 -2.55
CA LEU A 121 -14.62 2.28 -1.13
C LEU A 121 -14.67 1.01 -0.29
N LEU A 122 -15.54 0.05 -0.58
CA LEU A 122 -15.63 -1.20 0.18
C LEU A 122 -14.49 -2.17 -0.15
N VAL A 123 -14.16 -2.27 -1.44
CA VAL A 123 -13.16 -3.18 -2.00
C VAL A 123 -12.12 -2.38 -2.79
N PRO A 124 -11.24 -1.61 -2.11
CA PRO A 124 -10.25 -0.80 -2.79
C PRO A 124 -9.20 -1.70 -3.48
N PRO A 125 -8.66 -1.27 -4.64
CA PRO A 125 -7.54 -1.96 -5.26
C PRO A 125 -6.33 -1.95 -4.31
N ALA A 126 -5.46 -2.95 -4.44
CA ALA A 126 -4.22 -2.98 -3.68
C ALA A 126 -3.31 -1.83 -4.15
N PRO A 127 -2.83 -0.95 -3.25
CA PRO A 127 -1.98 0.16 -3.63
C PRO A 127 -0.63 -0.35 -4.14
N LYS A 128 -0.08 0.35 -5.13
CA LYS A 128 1.26 0.13 -5.64
C LYS A 128 2.29 0.46 -4.55
N LYS A 129 3.46 -0.16 -4.63
CA LYS A 129 4.50 -0.16 -3.58
C LYS A 129 5.75 0.60 -3.99
N ALA A 130 6.00 0.73 -5.28
CA ALA A 130 7.14 1.46 -5.81
C ALA A 130 6.83 2.15 -7.13
N LEU A 131 7.55 3.22 -7.41
CA LEU A 131 7.52 3.97 -8.64
C LEU A 131 8.95 4.04 -9.19
N ILE A 132 9.12 3.69 -10.45
CA ILE A 132 10.36 3.90 -11.21
C ILE A 132 10.09 5.06 -12.16
N THR A 133 10.91 6.11 -12.09
CA THR A 133 10.76 7.30 -12.93
C THR A 133 11.93 7.42 -13.89
N ASP A 134 11.63 7.84 -15.11
CA ASP A 134 12.59 8.49 -15.97
C ASP A 134 12.93 9.90 -15.47
N LEU A 135 13.99 10.50 -16.02
CA LEU A 135 14.49 11.82 -15.68
C LEU A 135 14.19 12.87 -16.74
N ASP A 136 14.67 12.67 -17.96
CA ASP A 136 14.66 13.68 -19.01
C ASP A 136 13.24 13.82 -19.58
N ASP A 137 12.76 15.06 -19.70
CA ASP A 137 11.36 15.37 -20.03
C ASP A 137 10.30 14.68 -19.15
N THR A 138 10.71 14.13 -17.99
CA THR A 138 9.84 13.46 -17.01
C THR A 138 10.00 14.10 -15.62
N LEU A 139 11.15 13.89 -14.96
CA LEU A 139 11.44 14.47 -13.64
C LEU A 139 11.81 15.97 -13.74
N TRP A 140 12.41 16.37 -14.84
CA TRP A 140 12.67 17.75 -15.22
C TRP A 140 12.44 17.93 -16.72
N ARG A 141 12.43 19.19 -17.16
CA ARG A 141 12.31 19.52 -18.57
C ARG A 141 13.66 19.48 -19.27
N GLY A 142 13.70 18.85 -20.44
CA GLY A 142 14.89 18.76 -21.29
C GLY A 142 15.83 17.61 -20.92
N VAL A 143 16.85 17.44 -21.76
CA VAL A 143 17.86 16.39 -21.66
C VAL A 143 19.07 16.90 -20.88
N LEU A 144 19.53 16.11 -19.91
CA LEU A 144 20.78 16.37 -19.18
C LEU A 144 21.98 16.43 -20.14
N GLY A 145 22.76 17.51 -20.06
CA GLY A 145 23.95 17.75 -20.90
C GLY A 145 23.71 18.68 -22.08
N GLU A 146 22.44 18.88 -22.49
CA GLU A 146 22.06 19.84 -23.55
C GLU A 146 21.37 21.10 -22.99
N SER A 147 20.86 21.02 -21.75
CA SER A 147 20.14 22.11 -21.07
C SER A 147 21.02 22.89 -20.09
N THR A 148 20.66 24.15 -19.83
CA THR A 148 21.40 25.08 -18.93
C THR A 148 21.18 24.81 -17.43
N GLY A 149 20.64 23.64 -17.08
CA GLY A 149 20.32 23.25 -15.70
C GLY A 149 18.82 23.09 -15.45
N VAL A 150 18.50 22.58 -14.26
CA VAL A 150 17.12 22.33 -13.83
C VAL A 150 16.49 23.64 -13.34
N SER A 151 15.39 24.08 -13.98
CA SER A 151 14.62 25.28 -13.60
C SER A 151 13.19 24.90 -13.20
N TRP A 152 12.55 25.72 -12.37
CA TRP A 152 11.19 25.53 -11.84
C TRP A 152 10.26 26.73 -12.06
N ASP A 153 10.53 27.56 -13.07
CA ASP A 153 9.82 28.81 -13.28
C ASP A 153 8.86 28.80 -14.50
N LEU A 154 8.04 29.85 -14.56
CA LEU A 154 7.02 30.04 -15.59
C LEU A 154 7.66 30.33 -16.95
N ASP A 155 8.79 31.03 -16.94
CA ASP A 155 9.50 31.45 -18.15
C ASP A 155 10.06 30.23 -18.90
N HIS A 156 10.52 29.23 -18.16
CA HIS A 156 11.03 27.96 -18.66
C HIS A 156 9.95 26.86 -18.74
N LYS A 157 8.69 27.18 -18.40
CA LYS A 157 7.52 26.27 -18.47
C LYS A 157 7.79 24.88 -17.85
N SER A 158 8.43 24.83 -16.69
CA SER A 158 8.84 23.58 -16.05
C SER A 158 8.04 23.23 -14.79
N HIS A 159 7.04 24.04 -14.43
CA HIS A 159 6.19 23.83 -13.24
C HIS A 159 5.50 22.47 -13.17
N ALA A 160 5.14 21.89 -14.32
CA ALA A 160 4.52 20.58 -14.39
C ALA A 160 5.42 19.49 -13.76
N HIS A 161 6.73 19.56 -14.01
CA HIS A 161 7.73 18.67 -13.44
C HIS A 161 7.95 18.94 -11.94
N ALA A 162 7.86 20.20 -11.49
CA ALA A 162 7.90 20.54 -10.06
C ALA A 162 6.76 19.89 -9.28
N LEU A 163 5.53 19.94 -9.81
CA LEU A 163 4.37 19.28 -9.20
C LEU A 163 4.55 17.76 -9.14
N TYR A 164 5.11 17.17 -10.19
CA TYR A 164 5.46 15.75 -10.20
C TYR A 164 6.48 15.40 -9.12
N GLN A 165 7.55 16.19 -8.95
CA GLN A 165 8.53 15.96 -7.87
C GLN A 165 7.93 16.11 -6.47
N GLN A 166 7.05 17.10 -6.26
CA GLN A 166 6.34 17.27 -4.99
C GLN A 166 5.46 16.05 -4.67
N LEU A 167 4.78 15.50 -5.68
CA LEU A 167 4.04 14.25 -5.54
C LEU A 167 4.98 13.10 -5.18
N LEU A 168 6.10 12.92 -5.89
CA LEU A 168 7.09 11.88 -5.60
C LEU A 168 7.64 11.99 -4.17
N ALA A 169 7.91 13.20 -3.69
CA ALA A 169 8.35 13.45 -2.31
C ALA A 169 7.27 13.00 -1.31
N GLY A 170 6.01 13.39 -1.52
CA GLY A 170 4.88 12.96 -0.68
C GLY A 170 4.67 11.44 -0.70
N LEU A 171 4.83 10.80 -1.87
CA LEU A 171 4.76 9.34 -1.99
C LEU A 171 5.91 8.65 -1.24
N ALA A 172 7.14 9.18 -1.35
CA ALA A 172 8.30 8.67 -0.63
C ALA A 172 8.14 8.78 0.89
N GLU A 173 7.58 9.89 1.38
CA GLU A 173 7.22 10.07 2.79
C GLU A 173 6.15 9.08 3.25
N ALA A 174 5.20 8.75 2.38
CA ALA A 174 4.20 7.70 2.56
C ALA A 174 4.74 6.26 2.38
N GLY A 175 6.07 6.10 2.27
CA GLY A 175 6.76 4.82 2.23
C GLY A 175 6.76 4.11 0.88
N VAL A 176 6.46 4.83 -0.22
CA VAL A 176 6.64 4.33 -1.59
C VAL A 176 8.13 4.38 -1.95
N LEU A 177 8.65 3.31 -2.55
CA LEU A 177 10.03 3.29 -3.03
C LEU A 177 10.11 4.03 -4.38
N ILE A 178 11.05 4.96 -4.52
CA ILE A 178 11.23 5.72 -5.76
C ILE A 178 12.58 5.35 -6.37
N GLY A 179 12.56 4.77 -7.57
CA GLY A 179 13.74 4.37 -8.33
C GLY A 179 13.88 5.21 -9.57
N VAL A 180 15.09 5.29 -10.09
CA VAL A 180 15.41 6.11 -11.26
C VAL A 180 16.01 5.23 -12.35
N VAL A 181 15.53 5.39 -13.57
CA VAL A 181 16.13 4.81 -14.77
C VAL A 181 16.37 5.94 -15.76
N CYS A 182 17.60 6.09 -16.26
CA CYS A 182 17.93 7.10 -17.25
C CYS A 182 18.95 6.56 -18.25
N LYS A 183 18.78 6.87 -19.53
CA LYS A 183 19.75 6.57 -20.59
C LYS A 183 20.75 7.71 -20.72
N ALA A 184 21.64 7.81 -19.74
CA ALA A 184 22.71 8.79 -19.72
C ALA A 184 23.92 8.26 -18.94
N ASP A 185 25.04 8.98 -19.02
CA ASP A 185 26.21 8.68 -18.22
C ASP A 185 25.95 8.93 -16.74
N ARG A 186 26.42 8.02 -15.89
CA ARG A 186 26.15 8.05 -14.45
C ARG A 186 26.60 9.36 -13.78
N GLU A 187 27.74 9.89 -14.18
CA GLU A 187 28.27 11.14 -13.62
C GLU A 187 27.35 12.33 -13.90
N THR A 188 26.82 12.41 -15.12
CA THR A 188 25.85 13.44 -15.54
C THR A 188 24.56 13.34 -14.75
N VAL A 189 24.03 12.13 -14.56
CA VAL A 189 22.81 11.90 -13.78
C VAL A 189 23.02 12.26 -12.32
N GLU A 190 24.12 11.85 -11.70
CA GLU A 190 24.41 12.19 -10.30
C GLU A 190 24.59 13.71 -10.12
N ALA A 191 25.22 14.40 -11.08
CA ALA A 191 25.33 15.86 -11.07
C ALA A 191 23.95 16.55 -11.18
N GLY A 192 23.08 16.06 -12.07
CA GLY A 192 21.71 16.57 -12.20
C GLY A 192 20.87 16.34 -10.94
N LEU A 193 20.99 15.16 -10.32
CA LEU A 193 20.31 14.83 -9.07
C LEU A 193 20.89 15.53 -7.83
N ALA A 194 22.10 16.07 -7.94
CA ALA A 194 22.74 16.90 -6.91
C ALA A 194 22.45 18.40 -7.08
N ALA A 195 21.76 18.80 -8.15
CA ALA A 195 21.42 20.19 -8.40
C ALA A 195 20.55 20.77 -7.28
N GLU A 196 20.82 22.01 -6.88
CA GLU A 196 20.01 22.70 -5.90
C GLU A 196 18.59 22.95 -6.45
N GLY A 197 17.59 22.81 -5.59
CA GLY A 197 16.19 23.14 -5.91
C GLY A 197 15.31 21.97 -6.33
N LEU A 198 15.80 20.73 -6.37
CA LEU A 198 14.92 19.56 -6.50
C LEU A 198 13.97 19.46 -5.30
N PHE A 199 12.68 19.24 -5.57
CA PHE A 199 11.67 19.06 -4.51
C PHE A 199 11.69 17.66 -3.92
N VAL A 200 12.15 16.66 -4.70
CA VAL A 200 12.37 15.30 -4.22
C VAL A 200 13.80 15.16 -3.68
N PRO A 201 14.01 14.80 -2.41
CA PRO A 201 15.36 14.67 -1.86
C PRO A 201 16.11 13.50 -2.52
N ARG A 202 17.39 13.72 -2.85
CA ARG A 202 18.27 12.73 -3.50
C ARG A 202 18.29 11.39 -2.79
N GLU A 203 18.23 11.39 -1.46
CA GLU A 203 18.29 10.19 -0.61
C GLU A 203 17.05 9.31 -0.75
N ARG A 204 15.95 9.86 -1.28
CA ARG A 204 14.70 9.14 -1.55
C ARG A 204 14.70 8.43 -2.90
N LEU A 205 15.64 8.78 -3.78
CA LEU A 205 15.80 8.20 -5.12
C LEU A 205 16.80 7.05 -5.06
N PHE A 206 16.29 5.82 -4.99
CA PHE A 206 17.10 4.62 -4.93
C PHE A 206 16.36 3.35 -5.41
N PRO A 207 17.00 2.49 -6.22
CA PRO A 207 18.28 2.68 -6.89
C PRO A 207 18.21 3.71 -8.03
N VAL A 208 19.39 4.17 -8.44
CA VAL A 208 19.57 4.99 -9.65
C VAL A 208 20.34 4.16 -10.68
N GLU A 209 19.67 3.75 -11.74
CA GLU A 209 20.27 3.06 -12.89
C GLU A 209 20.45 4.08 -14.04
N ALA A 210 21.67 4.54 -14.23
CA ALA A 210 22.04 5.50 -15.27
C ALA A 210 23.06 4.86 -16.23
N HIS A 211 22.59 4.43 -17.40
CA HIS A 211 23.42 3.83 -18.45
C HIS A 211 22.65 3.62 -19.76
N TRP A 212 23.36 3.31 -20.84
CA TRP A 212 22.81 3.15 -22.19
C TRP A 212 22.15 1.78 -22.52
N ALA A 213 22.10 0.84 -21.56
CA ALA A 213 21.36 -0.41 -21.79
C ALA A 213 19.83 -0.20 -21.82
N PRO A 214 19.04 -1.16 -22.36
CA PRO A 214 17.58 -1.06 -22.42
C PRO A 214 16.93 -0.85 -21.04
N LYS A 215 15.83 -0.08 -20.97
CA LYS A 215 15.24 0.29 -19.67
C LYS A 215 14.60 -0.92 -18.97
N SER A 216 14.15 -1.94 -19.70
CA SER A 216 13.66 -3.19 -19.10
C SER A 216 14.70 -3.92 -18.25
N VAL A 217 15.98 -3.84 -18.62
CA VAL A 217 17.09 -4.44 -17.87
C VAL A 217 17.34 -3.66 -16.58
N SER A 218 17.31 -2.32 -16.65
CA SER A 218 17.41 -1.45 -15.46
C SER A 218 16.24 -1.68 -14.50
N VAL A 219 15.01 -1.77 -15.02
CA VAL A 219 13.81 -2.09 -14.23
C VAL A 219 13.99 -3.44 -13.53
N GLU A 220 14.50 -4.47 -14.21
CA GLU A 220 14.75 -5.77 -13.59
C GLU A 220 15.76 -5.67 -12.43
N ARG A 221 16.85 -4.93 -12.59
CA ARG A 221 17.84 -4.70 -11.53
C ARG A 221 17.24 -3.97 -10.33
N ILE A 222 16.41 -2.96 -10.58
CA ILE A 222 15.70 -2.22 -9.53
C ILE A 222 14.73 -3.13 -8.78
N LEU A 223 13.93 -3.94 -9.50
CA LEU A 223 13.02 -4.92 -8.89
C LEU A 223 13.77 -5.90 -7.99
N ARG A 224 14.92 -6.40 -8.44
CA ARG A 224 15.80 -7.28 -7.64
C ARG A 224 16.37 -6.55 -6.41
N ALA A 225 16.85 -5.32 -6.57
CA ALA A 225 17.40 -4.52 -5.47
C ALA A 225 16.35 -4.21 -4.39
N TRP A 226 15.11 -3.96 -4.79
CA TRP A 226 13.98 -3.78 -3.87
C TRP A 226 13.41 -5.09 -3.33
N ASN A 227 13.79 -6.23 -3.90
CA ASN A 227 13.15 -7.52 -3.69
C ASN A 227 11.61 -7.43 -3.81
N LEU A 228 11.14 -6.82 -4.91
CA LEU A 228 9.74 -6.53 -5.16
C LEU A 228 9.27 -7.17 -6.48
N GLY A 229 8.04 -7.66 -6.51
CA GLY A 229 7.40 -8.14 -7.75
C GLY A 229 6.94 -6.98 -8.64
N ALA A 230 7.00 -7.18 -9.96
CA ALA A 230 6.61 -6.21 -10.98
C ALA A 230 5.16 -5.69 -10.83
N ASP A 231 4.24 -6.55 -10.35
CA ASP A 231 2.82 -6.23 -10.13
C ASP A 231 2.57 -5.07 -9.15
N GLY A 232 3.53 -4.81 -8.28
CA GLY A 232 3.50 -3.71 -7.31
C GLY A 232 4.15 -2.41 -7.78
N VAL A 233 4.59 -2.31 -9.04
CA VAL A 233 5.42 -1.20 -9.53
C VAL A 233 4.73 -0.41 -10.63
N VAL A 234 4.94 0.91 -10.60
CA VAL A 234 4.58 1.83 -11.67
C VAL A 234 5.87 2.32 -12.34
N PHE A 235 5.92 2.34 -13.66
CA PHE A 235 7.01 2.92 -14.43
C PHE A 235 6.50 4.16 -15.17
N VAL A 236 7.12 5.30 -14.93
CA VAL A 236 6.75 6.60 -15.51
C VAL A 236 7.85 7.06 -16.47
N ASP A 237 7.47 7.34 -17.71
CA ASP A 237 8.37 7.73 -18.79
C ASP A 237 7.61 8.59 -19.81
N ASP A 238 8.26 9.56 -20.44
CA ASP A 238 7.65 10.38 -21.50
C ASP A 238 7.53 9.60 -22.82
N SER A 239 8.50 8.70 -23.06
CA SER A 239 8.66 7.95 -24.29
C SER A 239 7.77 6.72 -24.35
N ALA A 240 6.80 6.74 -25.27
CA ALA A 240 5.93 5.60 -25.53
C ALA A 240 6.71 4.34 -25.98
N ALA A 241 7.89 4.52 -26.60
CA ALA A 241 8.73 3.41 -27.02
C ALA A 241 9.38 2.69 -25.82
N GLU A 242 9.86 3.45 -24.83
CA GLU A 242 10.45 2.88 -23.61
C GLU A 242 9.38 2.17 -22.76
N LEU A 243 8.17 2.75 -22.66
CA LEU A 243 7.04 2.10 -21.99
C LEU A 243 6.67 0.77 -22.65
N ALA A 244 6.62 0.74 -23.98
CA ALA A 244 6.31 -0.49 -24.73
C ALA A 244 7.42 -1.55 -24.57
N GLU A 245 8.68 -1.13 -24.55
CA GLU A 245 9.83 -2.02 -24.30
C GLU A 245 9.74 -2.67 -22.92
N VAL A 246 9.49 -1.86 -21.88
CA VAL A 246 9.33 -2.37 -20.51
C VAL A 246 8.11 -3.28 -20.40
N ALA A 247 6.97 -2.91 -21.00
CA ALA A 247 5.76 -3.72 -20.96
C ALA A 247 5.91 -5.09 -21.66
N ALA A 248 6.75 -5.17 -22.70
CA ALA A 248 7.01 -6.43 -23.41
C ALA A 248 7.80 -7.44 -22.56
N VAL A 249 8.71 -6.96 -21.71
CA VAL A 249 9.55 -7.80 -20.84
C VAL A 249 8.90 -8.02 -19.47
N HIS A 250 8.27 -6.99 -18.92
CA HIS A 250 7.65 -6.97 -17.59
C HIS A 250 6.17 -6.56 -17.68
N PRO A 251 5.28 -7.43 -18.21
CA PRO A 251 3.88 -7.10 -18.45
C PRO A 251 3.08 -6.76 -17.19
N ASP A 252 3.58 -7.16 -16.01
CA ASP A 252 2.97 -6.85 -14.71
C ASP A 252 3.30 -5.43 -14.21
N VAL A 253 4.30 -4.74 -14.78
CA VAL A 253 4.61 -3.33 -14.45
C VAL A 253 3.55 -2.42 -15.06
N THR A 254 3.00 -1.52 -14.26
CA THR A 254 2.06 -0.51 -14.75
C THR A 254 2.82 0.64 -15.39
N GLY A 255 2.81 0.73 -16.73
CA GLY A 255 3.37 1.87 -17.45
C GLY A 255 2.42 3.07 -17.46
N VAL A 256 2.94 4.25 -17.10
CA VAL A 256 2.22 5.53 -17.13
C VAL A 256 3.03 6.51 -17.97
N ARG A 257 2.41 7.08 -19.00
CA ARG A 257 3.09 8.03 -19.88
C ARG A 257 3.08 9.42 -19.29
N PHE A 258 4.25 10.02 -19.11
CA PHE A 258 4.36 11.44 -18.77
C PHE A 258 4.13 12.30 -20.03
N PRO A 259 3.11 13.18 -20.07
CA PRO A 259 2.83 13.93 -21.29
C PRO A 259 3.81 15.10 -21.49
N THR A 260 4.37 15.21 -22.69
CA THR A 260 5.19 16.37 -23.09
C THR A 260 4.32 17.40 -23.80
N GLY A 261 4.28 18.64 -23.29
CA GLY A 261 3.54 19.74 -23.92
C GLY A 261 2.02 19.73 -23.73
N ASP A 262 1.51 18.88 -22.83
CA ASP A 262 0.11 18.80 -22.43
C ASP A 262 -0.02 18.95 -20.91
N ASP A 263 -0.13 20.19 -20.43
CA ASP A 263 -0.21 20.51 -19.00
C ASP A 263 -1.44 19.88 -18.32
N GLY A 264 -2.57 19.78 -19.04
CA GLY A 264 -3.79 19.12 -18.55
C GLY A 264 -3.59 17.62 -18.40
N GLY A 265 -2.91 17.01 -19.36
CA GLY A 265 -2.48 15.61 -19.29
C GLY A 265 -1.54 15.34 -18.12
N VAL A 266 -0.57 16.22 -17.85
CA VAL A 266 0.31 16.05 -16.68
C VAL A 266 -0.49 16.04 -15.38
N TYR A 267 -1.43 16.98 -15.20
CA TYR A 267 -2.29 16.98 -14.01
C TYR A 267 -3.11 15.69 -13.88
N ALA A 268 -3.64 15.15 -14.98
CA ALA A 268 -4.35 13.87 -14.97
C ALA A 268 -3.46 12.70 -14.53
N VAL A 269 -2.18 12.68 -14.95
CA VAL A 269 -1.19 11.69 -14.49
C VAL A 269 -0.93 11.82 -12.99
N LEU A 270 -0.85 13.04 -12.45
CA LEU A 270 -0.70 13.23 -10.99
C LEU A 270 -1.88 12.65 -10.22
N GLU A 271 -3.11 12.82 -10.73
CA GLU A 271 -4.31 12.20 -10.14
C GLU A 271 -4.29 10.68 -10.24
N GLU A 272 -3.86 10.13 -11.39
CA GLU A 272 -3.72 8.69 -11.59
C GLU A 272 -2.70 8.08 -10.63
N LEU A 273 -1.52 8.70 -10.49
CA LEU A 273 -0.49 8.25 -9.56
C LEU A 273 -1.00 8.33 -8.11
N ARG A 274 -1.67 9.42 -7.72
CA ARG A 274 -2.29 9.51 -6.39
C ARG A 274 -3.26 8.34 -6.15
N ASP A 275 -4.08 7.99 -7.13
CA ASP A 275 -5.05 6.90 -7.01
C ASP A 275 -4.37 5.52 -6.97
N LEU A 276 -3.27 5.32 -7.71
CA LEU A 276 -2.50 4.06 -7.74
C LEU A 276 -1.76 3.78 -6.43
N PHE A 277 -1.27 4.82 -5.75
CA PHE A 277 -0.52 4.70 -4.49
C PHE A 277 -1.33 5.01 -3.23
N GLY A 278 -2.55 5.54 -3.39
CA GLY A 278 -3.40 6.01 -2.30
C GLY A 278 -3.68 4.94 -1.24
N LYS A 279 -3.43 5.29 0.03
CA LYS A 279 -3.73 4.46 1.20
C LYS A 279 -4.74 5.17 2.08
N PRO A 280 -5.78 4.49 2.60
CA PRO A 280 -6.76 5.12 3.49
C PRO A 280 -6.17 5.48 4.86
N VAL A 281 -5.11 4.79 5.30
CA VAL A 281 -4.38 5.07 6.53
C VAL A 281 -2.89 4.80 6.28
N LEU A 282 -2.02 5.73 6.69
CA LEU A 282 -0.57 5.51 6.70
C LEU A 282 -0.21 4.62 7.88
N SER A 283 0.43 3.48 7.61
CA SER A 283 0.85 2.58 8.67
C SER A 283 2.19 3.03 9.28
N ALA A 284 2.46 2.68 10.53
CA ALA A 284 3.77 2.92 11.14
C ALA A 284 4.93 2.24 10.36
N GLU A 285 4.64 1.19 9.58
CA GLU A 285 5.63 0.57 8.68
C GLU A 285 5.91 1.43 7.45
N ASP A 286 4.96 2.21 6.95
CA ASP A 286 5.19 3.18 5.88
C ASP A 286 6.14 4.30 6.36
N ALA A 287 5.98 4.72 7.62
CA ALA A 287 6.90 5.66 8.26
C ALA A 287 8.29 5.06 8.53
N LEU A 288 8.41 3.73 8.69
CA LEU A 288 9.70 3.04 8.78
C LEU A 288 10.31 2.82 7.41
N ARG A 289 9.50 2.52 6.38
CA ARG A 289 9.88 2.45 4.96
C ARG A 289 10.57 3.73 4.52
N ALA A 290 9.93 4.85 4.80
CA ALA A 290 10.48 6.16 4.54
C ALA A 290 11.87 6.36 5.19
N ARG A 291 12.17 5.72 6.33
CA ARG A 291 13.45 5.90 7.05
C ARG A 291 14.55 4.92 6.66
N THR A 292 14.22 3.77 6.06
CA THR A 292 15.20 2.70 5.74
C THR A 292 15.72 2.77 4.30
N VAL A 293 15.13 3.58 3.44
CA VAL A 293 15.64 3.81 2.07
C VAL A 293 16.93 4.62 2.17
N GLY A 294 18.06 4.03 1.77
CA GLY A 294 19.39 4.65 1.80
C GLY A 294 20.44 3.94 2.68
N GLY A 295 20.07 2.89 3.43
CA GLY A 295 20.99 2.17 4.32
C GLY A 295 21.60 0.90 3.72
N ALA A 296 22.45 1.00 2.70
CA ALA A 296 23.48 -0.03 2.52
C ALA A 296 24.59 0.22 3.56
N PRO A 297 25.04 -0.76 4.35
CA PRO A 297 26.20 -0.55 5.20
C PRO A 297 27.43 -0.28 4.32
N PRO A 298 28.12 0.86 4.46
CA PRO A 298 29.46 1.00 3.94
C PRO A 298 30.38 0.11 4.77
N ASP A 299 31.37 -0.50 4.11
CA ASP A 299 32.43 -1.33 4.68
C ASP A 299 32.04 -2.72 5.22
N LEU A 300 32.20 -3.71 4.35
CA LEU A 300 32.60 -5.06 4.76
C LEU A 300 33.93 -5.43 4.09
N PRO A 301 34.98 -5.79 4.85
CA PRO A 301 36.25 -6.25 4.29
C PRO A 301 36.09 -7.58 3.54
N PRO A 302 37.04 -7.94 2.65
CA PRO A 302 36.95 -9.15 1.84
C PRO A 302 37.09 -10.41 2.71
N LEU A 303 35.98 -11.10 2.94
CA LEU A 303 35.94 -12.45 3.52
C LEU A 303 35.35 -13.45 2.52
N THR A 304 35.88 -14.68 2.54
CA THR A 304 35.91 -15.66 1.45
C THR A 304 34.72 -16.62 1.35
N SER A 305 33.61 -16.39 2.05
CA SER A 305 32.36 -17.13 1.78
C SER A 305 31.10 -16.33 2.15
N GLY A 306 29.98 -16.58 1.45
CA GLY A 306 28.71 -15.87 1.67
C GLY A 306 28.05 -16.15 3.03
N ALA A 307 28.18 -17.38 3.53
CA ALA A 307 27.60 -17.80 4.81
C ALA A 307 28.36 -17.21 6.02
N GLU A 308 29.70 -17.24 6.01
CA GLU A 308 30.51 -16.65 7.09
C GLU A 308 30.37 -15.12 7.13
N ARG A 309 30.25 -14.48 5.96
CA ARG A 309 29.99 -13.03 5.87
C ARG A 309 28.63 -12.67 6.45
N GLN A 310 27.61 -13.50 6.22
CA GLN A 310 26.29 -13.32 6.80
C GLN A 310 26.30 -13.55 8.32
N ASP A 311 26.99 -14.59 8.81
CA ASP A 311 27.11 -14.86 10.26
C ASP A 311 27.85 -13.73 11.00
N ALA A 312 28.93 -13.21 10.40
CA ALA A 312 29.68 -12.06 10.93
C ALA A 312 28.84 -10.77 10.96
N PHE A 313 27.95 -10.59 9.99
CA PHE A 313 27.01 -9.46 9.97
C PHE A 313 25.91 -9.61 11.04
N LEU A 314 25.25 -10.78 11.10
CA LEU A 314 24.14 -11.04 12.01
C LEU A 314 24.56 -11.02 13.49
N SER A 315 25.75 -11.55 13.80
CA SER A 315 26.31 -11.49 15.16
C SER A 315 26.55 -10.07 15.68
N ARG A 316 26.81 -9.11 14.78
CA ARG A 316 27.00 -7.69 15.11
C ARG A 316 25.72 -6.87 15.06
N ALA A 317 24.64 -7.39 14.48
CA ALA A 317 23.43 -6.62 14.24
C ALA A 317 22.60 -6.39 15.52
N GLU A 318 22.92 -7.04 16.64
CA GLU A 318 22.16 -6.94 17.91
C GLU A 318 20.67 -7.18 17.68
N GLN A 319 20.36 -8.34 17.08
CA GLN A 319 19.02 -8.65 16.61
C GLN A 319 18.08 -9.02 17.77
N GLU A 320 16.89 -8.43 17.77
CA GLU A 320 15.82 -8.71 18.71
C GLU A 320 14.54 -9.09 17.97
N LEU A 321 13.94 -10.22 18.37
CA LEU A 321 12.69 -10.73 17.83
C LEU A 321 11.65 -10.81 18.95
N VAL A 322 10.65 -9.94 18.89
CA VAL A 322 9.54 -9.91 19.84
C VAL A 322 8.38 -10.70 19.27
N VAL A 323 7.96 -11.74 19.98
CA VAL A 323 6.79 -12.54 19.63
C VAL A 323 5.60 -12.04 20.42
N LEU A 324 4.58 -11.57 19.71
CA LEU A 324 3.34 -11.05 20.25
C LEU A 324 2.20 -12.05 19.97
N PRO A 325 1.34 -12.36 20.95
CA PRO A 325 0.11 -13.08 20.66
C PRO A 325 -0.76 -12.22 19.73
N VAL A 326 -1.43 -12.84 18.76
CA VAL A 326 -2.41 -12.13 17.89
C VAL A 326 -3.72 -11.83 18.66
N ALA A 327 -3.73 -12.05 19.98
CA ALA A 327 -4.85 -11.72 20.84
C ALA A 327 -5.06 -10.20 20.86
N VAL A 328 -5.97 -9.71 20.01
CA VAL A 328 -7.30 -9.20 20.37
C VAL A 328 -7.94 -8.61 19.10
N VAL A 329 -9.25 -8.81 18.97
CA VAL A 329 -10.14 -8.18 17.99
C VAL A 329 -9.82 -6.69 17.84
N GLY A 330 -9.31 -6.26 16.68
CA GLY A 330 -9.12 -4.84 16.36
C GLY A 330 -7.79 -4.45 15.73
N ASP A 331 -6.75 -5.31 15.76
CA ASP A 331 -5.50 -5.03 15.01
C ASP A 331 -5.63 -5.53 13.55
N PRO A 332 -5.78 -4.64 12.54
CA PRO A 332 -5.88 -5.05 11.13
C PRO A 332 -4.56 -5.60 10.59
N ARG A 333 -3.47 -5.47 11.36
CA ARG A 333 -2.11 -5.59 10.87
C ARG A 333 -1.65 -7.00 10.52
N PRO A 334 -1.97 -8.05 11.30
CA PRO A 334 -1.65 -9.42 10.90
C PRO A 334 -2.30 -9.77 9.56
N LEU A 335 -3.54 -9.35 9.36
CA LEU A 335 -4.31 -9.58 8.14
C LEU A 335 -3.73 -8.83 6.94
N GLU A 336 -3.35 -7.57 7.11
CA GLU A 336 -2.64 -6.82 6.06
C GLU A 336 -1.36 -7.54 5.62
N LEU A 337 -0.55 -8.03 6.57
CA LEU A 337 0.70 -8.70 6.26
C LEU A 337 0.46 -10.00 5.49
N VAL A 338 -0.53 -10.79 5.90
CA VAL A 338 -0.94 -12.02 5.21
C VAL A 338 -1.36 -11.72 3.77
N ASN A 339 -2.16 -10.68 3.57
CA ASN A 339 -2.69 -10.35 2.25
C ASN A 339 -1.68 -9.64 1.33
N LYS A 340 -0.68 -8.93 1.88
CA LYS A 340 0.33 -8.19 1.10
C LYS A 340 1.58 -9.00 0.77
N THR A 341 1.75 -10.19 1.35
CA THR A 341 2.94 -11.03 1.18
C THR A 341 2.71 -12.14 0.15
N ASN A 342 3.53 -12.14 -0.90
CA ASN A 342 3.44 -13.11 -2.01
C ASN A 342 4.62 -14.11 -2.01
N GLN A 343 5.85 -13.65 -1.80
CA GLN A 343 7.06 -14.46 -2.00
C GLN A 343 7.33 -15.50 -0.90
N PHE A 344 7.15 -15.10 0.36
CA PHE A 344 7.18 -16.02 1.50
C PHE A 344 5.76 -16.15 2.03
N ASN A 345 4.92 -16.90 1.31
CA ASN A 345 3.55 -17.19 1.69
C ASN A 345 3.27 -18.68 1.51
N LEU A 346 2.85 -19.32 2.59
CA LEU A 346 2.70 -20.77 2.64
C LEU A 346 1.78 -21.36 1.55
N ASN A 347 0.67 -20.69 1.21
CA ASN A 347 -0.34 -21.25 0.30
C ASN A 347 -1.08 -20.23 -0.56
N GLY A 348 -0.67 -18.96 -0.53
CA GLY A 348 -1.28 -17.88 -1.30
C GLY A 348 -2.69 -17.48 -0.85
N ARG A 349 -3.21 -18.03 0.25
CA ARG A 349 -4.55 -17.70 0.75
C ARG A 349 -4.63 -16.23 1.15
N ARG A 350 -5.77 -15.62 0.83
CA ARG A 350 -6.14 -14.27 1.20
C ARG A 350 -7.38 -14.35 2.05
N TYR A 351 -7.42 -13.56 3.12
CA TYR A 351 -8.55 -13.57 4.04
C TYR A 351 -9.24 -12.20 4.03
N THR A 352 -10.55 -12.23 4.05
CA THR A 352 -11.35 -11.09 4.50
C THR A 352 -11.24 -10.95 6.02
N GLU A 353 -11.64 -9.80 6.55
CA GLU A 353 -11.62 -9.58 8.00
C GLU A 353 -12.52 -10.58 8.74
N GLY A 354 -13.67 -10.93 8.16
CA GLY A 354 -14.58 -11.94 8.71
C GLY A 354 -13.97 -13.33 8.76
N GLU A 355 -13.32 -13.77 7.66
CA GLU A 355 -12.65 -15.08 7.60
C GLU A 355 -11.45 -15.16 8.56
N TRP A 356 -10.68 -14.07 8.68
CA TRP A 356 -9.57 -14.00 9.62
C TRP A 356 -10.03 -14.14 11.07
N ARG A 357 -11.10 -13.42 11.47
CA ARG A 357 -11.70 -13.58 12.80
C ARG A 357 -12.22 -14.99 13.02
N ALA A 358 -12.88 -15.58 12.01
CA ALA A 358 -13.37 -16.95 12.09
C ALA A 358 -12.24 -17.97 12.22
N LEU A 359 -11.06 -17.72 11.66
CA LEU A 359 -9.88 -18.57 11.81
C LEU A 359 -9.32 -18.50 13.24
N LEU A 360 -9.23 -17.29 13.80
CA LEU A 360 -8.75 -17.05 15.17
C LEU A 360 -9.73 -17.53 16.25
N GLY A 361 -11.04 -17.64 15.94
CA GLY A 361 -12.07 -18.09 16.87
C GLY A 361 -12.26 -19.60 16.96
N ARG A 362 -11.45 -20.41 16.26
CA ARG A 362 -11.57 -21.89 16.28
C ARG A 362 -11.03 -22.47 17.57
N GLU A 363 -11.57 -23.63 17.97
CA GLU A 363 -10.99 -24.41 19.06
C GLU A 363 -9.55 -24.83 18.71
N GLY A 364 -8.62 -24.59 19.64
CA GLY A 364 -7.19 -24.81 19.43
C GLY A 364 -6.53 -23.80 18.47
N ALA A 365 -7.16 -22.66 18.17
CA ALA A 365 -6.55 -21.62 17.34
C ALA A 365 -5.25 -21.11 17.96
N PHE A 366 -4.21 -21.04 17.14
CA PHE A 366 -2.91 -20.50 17.48
C PHE A 366 -2.54 -19.42 16.47
N ALA A 367 -2.17 -18.24 16.94
CA ALA A 367 -1.67 -17.19 16.07
C ALA A 367 -0.68 -16.28 16.80
N VAL A 368 0.47 -16.07 16.17
CA VAL A 368 1.55 -15.21 16.67
C VAL A 368 1.99 -14.25 15.58
N LEU A 369 2.36 -13.06 16.02
CA LEU A 369 2.88 -11.98 15.21
C LEU A 369 4.30 -11.70 15.70
N LEU A 370 5.27 -11.69 14.79
CA LEU A 370 6.66 -11.43 15.13
C LEU A 370 7.05 -10.03 14.69
N ALA A 371 7.64 -9.27 15.60
CA ALA A 371 8.24 -7.97 15.34
C ALA A 371 9.76 -8.04 15.49
N TYR A 372 10.48 -7.38 14.61
CA TYR A 372 11.95 -7.42 14.56
C TYR A 372 12.55 -6.02 14.70
N ARG A 373 13.66 -5.95 15.44
CA ARG A 373 14.52 -4.77 15.56
C ARG A 373 15.99 -5.19 15.55
N ASP A 374 16.82 -4.37 14.93
CA ASP A 374 18.29 -4.46 15.04
C ASP A 374 18.88 -3.08 15.32
N ARG A 375 20.21 -3.01 15.52
CA ARG A 375 20.92 -1.74 15.79
C ARG A 375 20.78 -0.70 14.68
N TYR A 376 20.41 -1.11 13.47
CA TYR A 376 20.21 -0.23 12.32
C TYR A 376 18.78 0.30 12.23
N GLY A 377 17.88 -0.22 13.06
CA GLY A 377 16.51 0.29 13.23
C GLY A 377 15.47 -0.82 13.34
N PRO A 378 14.26 -0.50 13.80
CA PRO A 378 13.16 -1.45 13.81
C PRO A 378 12.64 -1.70 12.39
N LEU A 379 12.50 -2.98 12.01
CA LEU A 379 11.75 -3.36 10.81
C LEU A 379 10.25 -3.48 11.06
N GLY A 380 9.83 -3.45 12.33
CA GLY A 380 8.45 -3.55 12.77
C GLY A 380 7.93 -4.99 12.71
N LYS A 381 6.63 -5.15 12.47
CA LYS A 381 5.95 -6.44 12.38
C LYS A 381 6.31 -7.14 11.07
N VAL A 382 7.05 -8.23 11.13
CA VAL A 382 7.71 -8.88 9.99
C VAL A 382 7.16 -10.25 9.64
N SER A 383 6.48 -10.97 10.54
CA SER A 383 6.00 -12.32 10.27
C SER A 383 4.68 -12.59 10.99
N VAL A 384 3.81 -13.39 10.37
CA VAL A 384 2.59 -13.90 11.00
C VAL A 384 2.55 -15.41 10.79
N VAL A 385 2.33 -16.13 11.88
CA VAL A 385 2.08 -17.58 11.88
C VAL A 385 0.72 -17.81 12.50
N ALA A 386 -0.18 -18.48 11.79
CA ALA A 386 -1.50 -18.85 12.29
C ALA A 386 -1.84 -20.30 11.90
N GLY A 387 -2.58 -20.98 12.77
CA GLY A 387 -2.88 -22.40 12.62
C GLY A 387 -3.68 -22.98 13.79
N ARG A 388 -3.57 -24.30 13.96
CA ARG A 388 -4.25 -25.05 15.00
C ARG A 388 -3.26 -25.86 15.81
N LEU A 389 -3.27 -25.66 17.13
CA LEU A 389 -2.51 -26.42 18.09
C LEU A 389 -3.36 -27.58 18.63
N ALA A 390 -2.85 -28.81 18.51
CA ALA A 390 -3.44 -30.01 19.08
C ALA A 390 -2.35 -30.79 19.85
N GLY A 391 -2.34 -30.64 21.18
CA GLY A 391 -1.30 -31.22 22.04
C GLY A 391 0.07 -30.65 21.71
N ARG A 392 0.99 -31.49 21.20
CA ARG A 392 2.34 -31.11 20.78
C ARG A 392 2.49 -30.99 19.26
N CYS A 393 1.40 -31.06 18.51
CA CYS A 393 1.40 -30.88 17.06
C CYS A 393 0.77 -29.53 16.72
N LEU A 394 1.50 -28.69 15.98
CA LEU A 394 0.97 -27.43 15.45
C LEU A 394 0.84 -27.55 13.93
N ARG A 395 -0.40 -27.50 13.46
CA ARG A 395 -0.71 -27.37 12.04
C ARG A 395 -0.73 -25.90 11.67
N VAL A 396 0.25 -25.47 10.87
CA VAL A 396 0.38 -24.10 10.38
C VAL A 396 -0.46 -23.96 9.12
N ASP A 397 -1.58 -23.24 9.22
CA ASP A 397 -2.48 -22.97 8.09
C ASP A 397 -2.04 -21.73 7.31
N THR A 398 -1.33 -20.80 7.95
CA THR A 398 -0.86 -19.55 7.34
C THR A 398 0.47 -19.16 7.93
N TRP A 399 1.46 -18.97 7.06
CA TRP A 399 2.73 -18.38 7.42
C TRP A 399 3.16 -17.40 6.35
N VAL A 400 3.40 -16.17 6.77
CA VAL A 400 3.96 -15.11 5.92
C VAL A 400 5.16 -14.46 6.56
N LEU A 401 6.16 -14.10 5.75
CA LEU A 401 7.32 -13.33 6.15
C LEU A 401 7.50 -12.13 5.21
N SER A 402 7.62 -10.95 5.76
CA SER A 402 7.92 -9.72 5.02
C SER A 402 9.28 -9.83 4.33
N CYS A 403 9.36 -9.38 3.07
CA CYS A 403 10.61 -9.39 2.29
C CYS A 403 11.77 -8.61 2.94
N ARG A 404 11.46 -7.68 3.85
CA ARG A 404 12.44 -6.86 4.59
C ARG A 404 13.19 -7.64 5.67
N ALA A 405 12.58 -8.70 6.17
CA ALA A 405 13.17 -9.62 7.14
C ALA A 405 14.07 -10.67 6.47
N PHE A 406 14.11 -10.70 5.14
CA PHE A 406 14.94 -11.65 4.42
C PHE A 406 16.42 -11.37 4.71
N SER A 407 17.24 -12.42 4.68
CA SER A 407 18.67 -12.40 5.07
C SER A 407 18.98 -12.25 6.56
N ARG A 408 17.97 -12.26 7.45
CA ARG A 408 18.13 -12.19 8.92
C ARG A 408 17.82 -13.50 9.66
N ARG A 409 17.56 -14.59 8.91
CA ARG A 409 17.19 -15.92 9.43
C ARG A 409 15.98 -15.90 10.37
N ILE A 410 15.01 -15.02 10.12
CA ILE A 410 13.81 -14.90 10.97
C ILE A 410 12.93 -16.14 10.83
N GLU A 411 12.92 -16.77 9.67
CA GLU A 411 12.26 -18.04 9.40
C GLU A 411 12.78 -19.16 10.32
N TRP A 412 14.11 -19.27 10.49
CA TRP A 412 14.73 -20.20 11.41
C TRP A 412 14.45 -19.85 12.87
N ALA A 413 14.53 -18.56 13.22
CA ALA A 413 14.21 -18.08 14.56
C ALA A 413 12.75 -18.31 14.96
N THR A 414 11.84 -18.24 13.99
CA THR A 414 10.41 -18.54 14.18
C THR A 414 10.23 -20.01 14.54
N LEU A 415 10.84 -20.93 13.80
CA LEU A 415 10.77 -22.37 14.12
C LEU A 415 11.44 -22.68 15.45
N ASP A 416 12.57 -22.04 15.75
CA ASP A 416 13.27 -22.19 17.02
C ASP A 416 12.36 -21.81 18.19
N PHE A 417 11.66 -20.69 18.07
CA PHE A 417 10.66 -20.29 19.05
C PHE A 417 9.54 -21.34 19.19
N LEU A 418 9.00 -21.85 18.08
CA LEU A 418 7.93 -22.87 18.12
C LEU A 418 8.39 -24.18 18.77
N PHE A 419 9.57 -24.70 18.42
CA PHE A 419 10.09 -25.96 18.97
C PHE A 419 10.62 -25.79 20.40
N ASP A 420 11.47 -24.81 20.66
CA ASP A 420 12.17 -24.69 21.95
C ASP A 420 11.35 -23.98 23.02
N ARG A 421 10.60 -22.92 22.67
CA ARG A 421 9.83 -22.15 23.65
C ARG A 421 8.42 -22.70 23.84
N LEU A 422 7.72 -23.05 22.76
CA LEU A 422 6.37 -23.63 22.84
C LEU A 422 6.35 -25.15 22.98
N LYS A 423 7.52 -25.81 22.98
CA LYS A 423 7.68 -27.27 23.15
C LYS A 423 6.86 -28.09 22.15
N ILE A 424 6.63 -27.54 20.95
CA ILE A 424 6.02 -28.28 19.84
C ILE A 424 6.94 -29.45 19.49
N GLY A 425 6.37 -30.64 19.26
CA GLY A 425 7.13 -31.82 18.82
C GLY A 425 7.14 -31.94 17.30
N ASP A 426 6.03 -31.57 16.67
CA ASP A 426 5.82 -31.76 15.23
C ASP A 426 5.07 -30.57 14.61
N LEU A 427 5.58 -30.07 13.48
CA LEU A 427 4.99 -28.97 12.72
C LEU A 427 4.49 -29.50 11.37
N ALA A 428 3.22 -29.27 11.07
CA ALA A 428 2.63 -29.59 9.76
C ALA A 428 2.26 -28.30 9.04
N PHE A 429 2.89 -28.02 7.91
CA PHE A 429 2.64 -26.83 7.10
C PHE A 429 1.65 -27.16 5.99
N ALA A 430 0.51 -26.45 5.96
CA ALA A 430 -0.47 -26.52 4.86
C ALA A 430 0.04 -25.78 3.61
N TYR A 431 1.11 -26.29 3.02
CA TYR A 431 1.78 -25.73 1.84
C TYR A 431 0.94 -25.95 0.58
N ALA A 432 0.85 -24.92 -0.26
CA ALA A 432 0.33 -25.05 -1.62
C ALA A 432 1.25 -24.29 -2.58
N PRO A 433 1.72 -24.93 -3.67
CA PRO A 433 2.60 -24.27 -4.63
C PRO A 433 1.86 -23.17 -5.37
N THR A 434 2.52 -22.03 -5.56
CA THR A 434 2.04 -20.91 -6.36
C THR A 434 3.19 -20.38 -7.22
N PRO A 435 2.94 -19.66 -8.33
CA PRO A 435 4.02 -19.09 -9.14
C PRO A 435 4.93 -18.11 -8.37
N LYS A 436 4.42 -17.51 -7.28
CA LYS A 436 5.10 -16.43 -6.57
C LYS A 436 5.78 -16.88 -5.27
N ASN A 437 5.46 -18.05 -4.68
CA ASN A 437 5.94 -18.44 -3.35
C ASN A 437 7.22 -19.31 -3.33
N HIS A 438 8.15 -19.05 -4.23
CA HIS A 438 9.40 -19.82 -4.33
C HIS A 438 10.24 -19.78 -3.04
N LEU A 439 10.28 -18.64 -2.33
CA LEU A 439 11.10 -18.50 -1.11
C LEU A 439 10.68 -19.44 0.02
N VAL A 440 9.36 -19.61 0.25
CA VAL A 440 8.90 -20.56 1.28
C VAL A 440 9.10 -22.01 0.81
N ALA A 441 8.99 -22.27 -0.50
CA ALA A 441 9.22 -23.59 -1.07
C ALA A 441 10.69 -24.02 -0.89
N ASP A 442 11.63 -23.12 -1.19
CA ASP A 442 13.06 -23.33 -1.01
C ASP A 442 13.41 -23.54 0.46
N PHE A 443 12.80 -22.75 1.36
CA PHE A 443 12.97 -22.91 2.81
C PHE A 443 12.43 -24.26 3.31
N LEU A 444 11.23 -24.67 2.90
CA LEU A 444 10.68 -25.98 3.26
C LEU A 444 11.51 -27.14 2.71
N ARG A 445 12.04 -27.02 1.48
CA ARG A 445 13.01 -27.98 0.91
C ARG A 445 14.32 -28.02 1.69
N SER A 446 14.75 -26.92 2.31
CA SER A 446 15.93 -26.96 3.18
C SER A 446 15.69 -27.77 4.47
N LEU A 447 14.43 -27.88 4.91
CA LEU A 447 14.02 -28.55 6.15
C LEU A 447 13.61 -30.02 5.95
N ALA A 448 13.30 -30.44 4.72
CA ALA A 448 12.87 -31.79 4.37
C ALA A 448 13.63 -32.34 3.16
N ASP A 449 13.96 -33.64 3.17
CA ASP A 449 14.64 -34.32 2.04
C ASP A 449 13.72 -34.60 0.84
N GLU A 450 12.42 -34.42 1.02
CA GLU A 450 11.38 -34.65 0.01
C GLU A 450 10.86 -33.32 -0.52
N GLU A 451 10.36 -33.32 -1.76
CA GLU A 451 9.63 -32.16 -2.26
C GLU A 451 8.45 -31.84 -1.33
N PRO A 452 8.22 -30.56 -0.98
CA PRO A 452 7.14 -30.18 -0.10
C PRO A 452 5.81 -30.51 -0.78
N GLY A 453 5.19 -31.61 -0.37
CA GLY A 453 3.82 -31.96 -0.73
C GLY A 453 2.82 -30.98 -0.11
N THR A 454 1.53 -31.28 -0.23
CA THR A 454 0.45 -30.44 0.33
C THR A 454 0.44 -30.31 1.86
N GLU A 455 1.22 -31.15 2.55
CA GLU A 455 1.41 -31.08 3.99
C GLU A 455 2.88 -31.39 4.34
N ALA A 456 3.74 -30.37 4.32
CA ALA A 456 5.15 -30.54 4.67
C ALA A 456 5.28 -30.68 6.20
N ARG A 457 5.94 -31.75 6.68
CA ARG A 457 6.11 -32.02 8.11
C ARG A 457 7.56 -31.85 8.55
N VAL A 458 7.77 -31.17 9.67
CA VAL A 458 9.08 -30.92 10.26
C VAL A 458 9.02 -31.28 11.74
N THR A 459 9.89 -32.21 12.15
CA THR A 459 10.05 -32.60 13.55
C THR A 459 11.14 -31.78 14.22
N ALA A 460 11.08 -31.66 15.56
CA ALA A 460 12.09 -30.95 16.34
C ALA A 460 13.52 -31.49 16.10
N GLU A 461 13.67 -32.81 15.97
CA GLU A 461 14.95 -33.47 15.72
C GLU A 461 15.55 -33.08 14.36
N ARG A 462 14.74 -33.06 13.31
CA ARG A 462 15.18 -32.67 11.96
C ARG A 462 15.55 -31.19 11.92
N PHE A 463 14.77 -30.35 12.60
CA PHE A 463 15.09 -28.93 12.72
C PHE A 463 16.43 -28.73 13.43
N ALA A 464 16.65 -29.38 14.58
CA ALA A 464 17.89 -29.27 15.34
C ALA A 464 19.14 -29.68 14.55
N ALA A 465 19.02 -30.70 13.68
CA ALA A 465 20.13 -31.16 12.83
C ALA A 465 20.51 -30.17 11.71
N ARG A 466 19.60 -29.31 11.28
CA ARG A 466 19.79 -28.39 10.13
C ARG A 466 19.82 -26.92 10.53
N LYS A 467 19.51 -26.61 11.78
CA LYS A 467 19.46 -25.24 12.32
C LYS A 467 20.84 -24.58 12.17
N PRO A 468 20.96 -23.48 11.42
CA PRO A 468 22.19 -22.70 11.36
C PRO A 468 22.36 -21.90 12.66
N PRO A 469 23.56 -21.34 12.95
CA PRO A 469 23.74 -20.47 14.11
C PRO A 469 22.77 -19.28 14.04
N LEU A 470 22.06 -19.05 15.15
CA LEU A 470 21.13 -17.94 15.31
C LEU A 470 21.70 -16.97 16.34
N PHE A 471 21.79 -15.69 15.95
CA PHE A 471 22.31 -14.61 16.80
C PHE A 471 21.20 -13.71 17.36
N VAL A 472 19.94 -14.04 17.05
CA VAL A 472 18.77 -13.27 17.44
C VAL A 472 18.31 -13.60 18.85
N ARG A 473 18.07 -12.56 19.64
CA ARG A 473 17.46 -12.70 20.97
C ARG A 473 15.95 -12.68 20.82
N CYS A 474 15.30 -13.78 21.18
CA CYS A 474 13.86 -13.92 21.09
C CYS A 474 13.19 -13.75 22.46
N HIS A 475 12.21 -12.84 22.54
CA HIS A 475 11.44 -12.53 23.74
C HIS A 475 9.94 -12.58 23.44
N THR A 476 9.15 -13.07 24.39
CA THR A 476 7.68 -12.99 24.36
C THR A 476 7.26 -11.64 24.92
N GLY A 477 6.55 -10.84 24.14
CA GLY A 477 5.94 -9.59 24.60
C GLY A 477 4.49 -9.80 24.99
N GLU A 478 4.02 -9.03 25.98
CA GLU A 478 2.58 -8.85 26.22
C GLU A 478 2.06 -7.75 25.27
N SER A 479 0.87 -7.93 24.69
CA SER A 479 0.24 -6.88 23.88
C SER A 479 0.00 -5.64 24.75
N ALA A 480 0.57 -4.51 24.35
CA ALA A 480 0.32 -3.21 24.97
C ALA A 480 -1.04 -2.65 24.55
#